data_AF-A0AA39XZR2-F1
#
_entry.id   AF-A0AA39XZR2-F1
#
_cell.length_a   1.000
_cell.length_b   1.000
_cell.length_c   1.000
_cell.angle_alpha   90.00
_cell.angle_beta   90.00
_cell.angle_gamma   90.00
#
_symmetry.space_group_name_H-M   'P 1'
#
loop_
_entity.id
_entity.type
_entity.pdbx_description
1 polymer ?
#
loop_
_entity_poly.entity_id
_entity_poly.type
_entity_poly.pdbx_seq_one_letter_code
_entity_poly.pdbx_strand_id
1 'polypeptide(L)'
;MFKPEPAFIPLNVSEFFTVEVQRKWLSIVPTGLGYVRINNTQDYDNLPTPLEGYPESTFTTSMTHQLHCLHAIVRVVAAYASNQTERLPDEGPWHMAHCFDYLRQSIMCAGDVALEGQQTTFPEDMTGSDGWDAKHVCKDYGQIMSYLDEKRANDEIWI
;
A
#
# COMPACT_ATOMS: atom_id res chain seq x y z
N MET A 1 13.73 -6.09 -10.54
CA MET A 1 13.23 -5.31 -11.69
C MET A 1 11.72 -5.35 -11.60
N PHE A 2 11.07 -4.20 -11.72
CA PHE A 2 9.62 -4.14 -11.69
C PHE A 2 9.04 -4.77 -12.96
N LYS A 3 7.88 -5.41 -12.80
CA LYS A 3 7.13 -6.04 -13.87
C LYS A 3 5.64 -5.83 -13.60
N PRO A 4 4.82 -5.65 -14.63
CA PRO A 4 3.38 -5.58 -14.45
C PRO A 4 2.85 -6.91 -13.88
N GLU A 5 1.99 -6.81 -12.87
CA GLU A 5 1.31 -7.97 -12.28
C GLU A 5 -0.19 -7.70 -12.17
N PRO A 6 -0.97 -8.05 -13.22
CA PRO A 6 -2.42 -7.79 -13.27
C PRO A 6 -3.24 -8.47 -12.17
N ALA A 7 -2.66 -9.39 -11.41
CA ALA A 7 -3.32 -10.07 -10.29
C ALA A 7 -3.64 -9.11 -9.11
N PHE A 8 -2.90 -8.01 -8.97
CA PHE A 8 -3.21 -6.96 -7.98
C PHE A 8 -4.22 -5.94 -8.51
N ILE A 9 -4.07 -5.54 -9.77
CA ILE A 9 -4.92 -4.55 -10.43
C ILE A 9 -5.29 -5.11 -11.82
N PRO A 10 -6.45 -5.79 -11.94
CA PRO A 10 -6.88 -6.35 -13.21
C PRO A 10 -7.18 -5.27 -14.25
N LEU A 11 -6.97 -5.58 -15.53
CA LEU A 11 -7.35 -4.68 -16.64
C LEU A 11 -8.85 -4.38 -16.63
N ASN A 12 -9.67 -5.38 -16.29
CA ASN A 12 -11.07 -5.17 -15.93
C ASN A 12 -11.17 -4.81 -14.45
N VAL A 13 -11.12 -3.51 -14.14
CA VAL A 13 -11.08 -3.01 -12.75
C VAL A 13 -12.29 -3.46 -11.90
N SER A 14 -13.40 -3.87 -12.53
CA SER A 14 -14.55 -4.45 -11.84
C SER A 14 -14.21 -5.75 -11.08
N GLU A 15 -13.18 -6.49 -11.52
CA GLU A 15 -12.70 -7.72 -10.89
C GLU A 15 -11.91 -7.48 -9.60
N PHE A 16 -11.61 -6.22 -9.27
CA PHE A 16 -10.90 -5.85 -8.04
C PHE A 16 -11.57 -6.39 -6.77
N PHE A 17 -12.90 -6.49 -6.77
CA PHE A 17 -13.69 -6.99 -5.65
C PHE A 17 -13.77 -8.53 -5.57
N THR A 18 -13.15 -9.26 -6.50
CA THR A 18 -13.13 -10.71 -6.45
C THR A 18 -12.28 -11.21 -5.30
N VAL A 19 -12.64 -12.37 -4.76
CA VAL A 19 -11.89 -13.01 -3.66
C VAL A 19 -10.43 -13.27 -4.03
N GLU A 20 -10.15 -13.57 -5.30
CA GLU A 20 -8.80 -13.83 -5.79
C GLU A 20 -7.91 -12.58 -5.71
N VAL A 21 -8.39 -11.44 -6.22
CA VAL A 21 -7.66 -10.16 -6.15
C VAL A 21 -7.50 -9.71 -4.70
N GLN A 22 -8.54 -9.81 -3.88
CA GLN A 22 -8.48 -9.45 -2.47
C GLN A 22 -7.46 -10.31 -1.69
N ARG A 23 -7.42 -11.63 -1.94
CA ARG A 23 -6.38 -12.52 -1.38
C ARG A 23 -4.99 -12.15 -1.86
N LYS A 24 -4.86 -11.72 -3.11
CA LYS A 24 -3.58 -11.27 -3.66
C LYS A 24 -3.08 -10.02 -2.94
N TRP A 25 -3.94 -9.04 -2.68
CA TRP A 25 -3.60 -7.89 -1.83
C TRP A 25 -3.23 -8.29 -0.40
N LEU A 26 -3.97 -9.22 0.20
CA LEU A 26 -3.63 -9.75 1.52
C LEU A 26 -2.27 -10.47 1.54
N SER A 27 -1.79 -11.01 0.41
CA SER A 27 -0.50 -11.70 0.33
C SER A 27 0.73 -10.79 0.46
N ILE A 28 0.54 -9.47 0.32
CA ILE A 28 1.63 -8.49 0.46
C ILE A 28 1.56 -7.68 1.76
N VAL A 29 0.59 -7.95 2.64
CA VAL A 29 0.53 -7.30 3.95
C VAL A 29 0.68 -8.35 5.06
N PRO A 30 1.39 -8.04 6.15
CA PRO A 30 1.54 -8.98 7.26
C PRO A 30 0.21 -9.13 8.02
N THR A 31 0.08 -10.19 8.82
CA THR A 31 -1.04 -10.34 9.74
C THR A 31 -1.09 -9.13 10.69
N GLY A 32 -2.27 -8.57 10.93
CA GLY A 32 -2.42 -7.34 11.70
C GLY A 32 -1.93 -6.07 11.00
N LEU A 33 -1.72 -6.11 9.67
CA LEU A 33 -1.50 -4.97 8.78
C LEU A 33 -0.31 -4.07 9.12
N GLY A 34 0.67 -4.64 9.83
CA GLY A 34 1.88 -3.94 10.21
C GLY A 34 1.66 -2.91 11.31
N TYR A 35 0.55 -3.01 12.04
CA TYR A 35 0.46 -2.43 13.37
C TYR A 35 1.39 -3.20 14.30
N VAL A 36 2.38 -2.52 14.89
CA VAL A 36 3.38 -3.11 15.77
C VAL A 36 3.27 -2.52 17.16
N ARG A 37 3.53 -3.35 18.18
CA ARG A 37 3.61 -2.88 19.55
C ARG A 37 5.07 -2.67 19.94
N ILE A 38 5.39 -1.46 20.40
CA ILE A 38 6.73 -1.14 20.91
C ILE A 38 6.68 -1.08 22.43
N ASN A 39 7.41 -1.97 23.08
CA ASN A 39 7.57 -1.94 24.53
C ASN A 39 8.63 -0.89 24.93
N ASN A 40 8.52 -0.38 26.17
CA ASN A 40 9.44 0.62 26.73
C ASN A 40 9.64 1.83 25.80
N THR A 41 8.54 2.46 25.37
CA THR A 41 8.59 3.63 24.47
C THR A 41 9.46 4.78 24.99
N GLN A 42 9.65 4.86 26.31
CA GLN A 42 10.54 5.83 26.97
C GLN A 42 12.03 5.65 26.63
N ASP A 43 12.44 4.49 26.12
CA ASP A 43 13.82 4.21 25.71
C ASP A 43 14.17 4.85 24.35
N TYR A 44 13.20 5.47 23.68
CA TYR A 44 13.33 6.04 22.35
C TYR A 44 12.92 7.52 22.36
N ASP A 45 13.74 8.38 21.77
CA ASP A 45 13.54 9.84 21.72
C ASP A 45 12.83 10.31 20.44
N ASN A 46 12.61 9.41 19.49
CA ASN A 46 12.14 9.72 18.13
C ASN A 46 10.88 8.95 17.73
N LEU A 47 10.17 8.34 18.68
CA LEU A 47 8.89 7.72 18.39
C LEU A 47 7.82 8.79 18.15
N PRO A 48 6.91 8.57 17.16
CA PRO A 48 5.74 9.41 17.02
C PRO A 48 4.77 9.19 18.20
N THR A 49 3.66 9.91 18.23
CA THR A 49 2.57 9.61 19.17
C THR A 49 1.98 8.22 18.85
N PRO A 50 1.77 7.35 19.86
CA PRO A 50 1.09 6.08 19.65
C PRO A 50 -0.34 6.25 19.13
N LEU A 51 -0.86 5.22 18.46
CA LEU A 51 -2.22 5.23 17.93
C LEU A 51 -3.26 5.12 19.05
N GLU A 52 -4.24 6.02 19.04
CA GLU A 52 -5.40 5.96 19.92
C GLU A 52 -6.38 4.88 19.46
N GLY A 53 -7.08 4.23 20.39
CA GLY A 53 -8.04 3.16 20.10
C GLY A 53 -7.42 1.78 19.85
N TYR A 54 -6.08 1.67 19.86
CA TYR A 54 -5.33 0.42 19.78
C TYR A 54 -4.73 0.06 21.15
N PRO A 55 -4.24 -1.19 21.34
CA PRO A 55 -3.46 -1.54 22.53
C PRO A 55 -2.33 -0.54 22.80
N GLU A 56 -1.97 -0.33 24.06
CA GLU A 56 -0.96 0.67 24.44
C GLU A 56 0.37 0.50 23.67
N SER A 57 0.92 1.63 23.22
CA SER A 57 2.17 1.71 22.45
C SER A 57 2.13 1.00 21.09
N THR A 58 0.98 1.08 20.41
CA THR A 58 0.81 0.60 19.03
C THR A 58 1.16 1.68 18.02
N PHE A 59 1.86 1.28 16.96
CA PHE A 59 2.30 2.12 15.85
C PHE A 59 2.03 1.40 14.54
N THR A 60 1.91 2.13 13.43
CA THR A 60 1.90 1.52 12.09
C THR A 60 3.21 1.80 11.37
N THR A 61 3.60 0.92 10.45
CA THR A 61 4.75 1.18 9.60
C THR A 61 4.35 1.91 8.33
N SER A 62 5.22 2.80 7.86
CA SER A 62 4.93 3.60 6.67
C SER A 62 4.66 2.75 5.43
N MET A 63 5.35 1.61 5.26
CA MET A 63 5.13 0.71 4.12
C MET A 63 3.70 0.17 4.10
N THR A 64 3.19 -0.35 5.23
CA THR A 64 1.85 -0.94 5.26
C THR A 64 0.74 0.12 5.17
N HIS A 65 0.95 1.31 5.75
CA HIS A 65 0.01 2.43 5.58
C HIS A 65 -0.03 2.91 4.12
N GLN A 66 1.10 3.02 3.43
CA GLN A 66 1.12 3.36 2.01
C GLN A 66 0.36 2.33 1.15
N LEU A 67 0.49 1.03 1.45
CA LEU A 67 -0.28 -0.02 0.76
C LEU A 67 -1.78 0.09 1.03
N HIS A 68 -2.19 0.39 2.27
CA HIS A 68 -3.59 0.67 2.61
C HIS A 68 -4.14 1.86 1.80
N CYS A 69 -3.41 2.97 1.74
CA CYS A 69 -3.80 4.14 0.94
C CYS A 69 -3.96 3.79 -0.55
N LEU A 70 -3.01 3.03 -1.11
CA LEU A 70 -3.09 2.59 -2.50
C LEU A 70 -4.30 1.68 -2.73
N HIS A 71 -4.55 0.71 -1.85
CA HIS A 71 -5.71 -0.17 -1.93
C HIS A 71 -7.03 0.63 -1.89
N ALA A 72 -7.14 1.62 -0.98
CA ALA A 72 -8.31 2.48 -0.87
C ALA A 72 -8.55 3.31 -2.15
N ILE A 73 -7.49 3.84 -2.77
CA ILE A 73 -7.59 4.56 -4.05
C ILE A 73 -8.08 3.63 -5.16
N VAL A 74 -7.51 2.42 -5.29
CA VAL A 74 -7.93 1.44 -6.30
C VAL A 74 -9.38 1.03 -6.07
N ARG A 75 -9.81 0.86 -4.81
CA ARG A 75 -11.19 0.57 -4.44
C ARG A 75 -12.17 1.62 -4.95
N VAL A 76 -11.85 2.90 -4.79
CA VAL A 76 -12.67 4.02 -5.29
C VAL A 76 -12.77 3.98 -6.81
N VAL A 77 -11.65 3.79 -7.51
CA VAL A 77 -11.63 3.68 -8.99
C VAL A 77 -12.47 2.49 -9.45
N ALA A 78 -12.32 1.33 -8.81
CA ALA A 78 -13.08 0.12 -9.11
C ALA A 78 -14.59 0.32 -8.90
N ALA A 79 -14.99 0.95 -7.79
CA ALA A 79 -16.39 1.24 -7.50
C ALA A 79 -17.03 2.12 -8.59
N TYR A 80 -16.34 3.19 -9.02
CA TYR A 80 -16.82 4.04 -10.12
C TYR A 80 -16.84 3.32 -11.46
N ALA A 81 -15.76 2.63 -11.83
CA ALA A 81 -15.63 1.94 -13.12
C ALA A 81 -16.67 0.83 -13.30
N SER A 82 -17.11 0.22 -12.20
CA SER A 82 -18.09 -0.86 -12.19
C SER A 82 -19.51 -0.43 -11.78
N ASN A 83 -19.74 0.88 -11.57
CA ASN A 83 -21.02 1.43 -11.09
C ASN A 83 -21.52 0.76 -9.77
N GLN A 84 -20.59 0.43 -8.87
CA GLN A 84 -20.83 -0.16 -7.55
C GLN A 84 -20.50 0.87 -6.45
N THR A 85 -21.13 2.05 -6.54
CA THR A 85 -20.86 3.20 -5.65
C THR A 85 -21.21 2.93 -4.18
N GLU A 86 -22.05 1.94 -3.91
CA GLU A 86 -22.33 1.45 -2.55
C GLU A 86 -21.10 0.85 -1.85
N ARG A 87 -20.00 0.60 -2.57
CA ARG A 87 -18.73 0.11 -2.01
C ARG A 87 -17.72 1.20 -1.69
N LEU A 88 -18.06 2.46 -1.95
CA LEU A 88 -17.19 3.60 -1.62
C LEU A 88 -16.96 3.66 -0.10
N PRO A 89 -15.75 4.07 0.35
CA PRO A 89 -15.49 4.26 1.77
C PRO A 89 -16.36 5.36 2.38
N ASP A 90 -16.83 5.15 3.61
CA ASP A 90 -17.66 6.12 4.35
C ASP A 90 -16.87 7.37 4.81
N GLU A 91 -15.53 7.28 4.83
CA GLU A 91 -14.64 8.35 5.32
C GLU A 91 -14.65 9.60 4.41
N GLY A 92 -15.23 9.48 3.21
CA GLY A 92 -15.47 10.58 2.30
C GLY A 92 -14.21 11.18 1.65
N PRO A 93 -14.35 12.32 0.96
CA PRO A 93 -13.27 12.90 0.16
C PRO A 93 -12.02 13.32 0.93
N TRP A 94 -12.16 13.61 2.23
CA TRP A 94 -11.02 13.99 3.09
C TRP A 94 -9.99 12.87 3.19
N HIS A 95 -10.45 11.61 3.32
CA HIS A 95 -9.52 10.49 3.46
C HIS A 95 -8.70 10.29 2.20
N MET A 96 -9.32 10.42 1.01
CA MET A 96 -8.60 10.36 -0.26
C MET A 96 -7.58 11.49 -0.41
N ALA A 97 -7.93 12.71 0.00
CA ALA A 97 -6.99 13.84 -0.02
C ALA A 97 -5.78 13.57 0.90
N HIS A 98 -6.00 12.99 2.08
CA HIS A 98 -4.92 12.55 2.96
C HIS A 98 -4.06 11.47 2.32
N CYS A 99 -4.65 10.42 1.75
CA CYS A 99 -3.93 9.34 1.08
C CYS A 99 -3.04 9.88 -0.05
N PHE A 100 -3.57 10.77 -0.90
CA PHE A 100 -2.79 11.36 -1.99
C PHE A 100 -1.61 12.19 -1.49
N ASP A 101 -1.82 13.05 -0.48
CA ASP A 101 -0.73 13.87 0.05
C ASP A 101 0.31 13.03 0.82
N TYR A 102 -0.13 12.02 1.56
CA TYR A 102 0.75 11.09 2.27
C TYR A 102 1.61 10.27 1.30
N LEU A 103 1.02 9.71 0.25
CA LEU A 103 1.76 8.97 -0.79
C LEU A 103 2.75 9.88 -1.53
N ARG A 104 2.35 11.12 -1.87
CA ARG A 104 3.25 12.12 -2.47
C ARG A 104 4.48 12.35 -1.59
N GLN A 105 4.29 12.60 -0.29
CA GLN A 105 5.40 12.82 0.63
C GLN A 105 6.25 11.55 0.81
N SER A 106 5.62 10.37 0.83
CA SER A 106 6.31 9.09 0.96
C SER A 106 7.20 8.78 -0.24
N ILE A 107 6.73 9.05 -1.46
CA ILE A 107 7.51 8.92 -2.70
C ILE A 107 8.74 9.84 -2.67
N MET A 108 8.54 11.11 -2.28
CA MET A 108 9.65 12.08 -2.15
C MET A 108 10.67 11.66 -1.08
N CYS A 109 10.20 11.07 0.02
CA CYS A 109 11.04 10.59 1.11
C CYS A 109 11.85 9.34 0.71
N ALA A 110 11.22 8.39 0.03
CA ALA A 110 11.87 7.18 -0.46
C ALA A 110 12.92 7.50 -1.54
N GLY A 111 12.63 8.47 -2.41
CA GLY A 111 13.59 9.04 -3.34
C GLY A 111 14.21 8.00 -4.29
N ASP A 112 13.39 7.13 -4.88
CA ASP A 112 13.87 6.15 -5.84
C ASP A 112 14.41 6.85 -7.09
N VAL A 113 15.71 6.65 -7.37
CA VAL A 113 16.45 7.30 -8.47
C VAL A 113 16.84 6.31 -9.57
N ALA A 114 16.15 5.16 -9.65
CA ALA A 114 16.34 4.25 -10.78
C ALA A 114 16.08 4.97 -12.12
N LEU A 115 16.92 4.70 -13.11
CA LEU A 115 16.69 5.22 -14.46
C LEU A 115 15.58 4.40 -15.13
N GLU A 116 14.59 5.09 -15.66
CA GLU A 116 13.50 4.48 -16.41
C GLU A 116 13.69 4.67 -17.92
N GLY A 117 13.23 3.67 -18.70
CA GLY A 117 13.41 3.60 -20.14
C GLY A 117 12.14 3.85 -20.95
N GLN A 118 12.17 3.46 -22.22
CA GLN A 118 11.01 3.49 -23.11
C GLN A 118 9.91 2.55 -22.60
N GLN A 119 8.65 2.98 -22.72
CA GLN A 119 7.49 2.17 -22.38
C GLN A 119 7.51 0.79 -23.06
N THR A 120 7.01 -0.20 -22.34
CA THR A 120 6.83 -1.59 -22.78
C THR A 120 5.38 -2.05 -22.75
N THR A 121 4.47 -1.26 -22.16
CA THR A 121 3.07 -1.64 -21.91
C THR A 121 2.03 -0.67 -22.45
N PHE A 122 2.42 0.47 -23.02
CA PHE A 122 1.47 1.42 -23.59
C PHE A 122 0.94 0.94 -24.96
N PRO A 123 -0.24 1.46 -25.40
CA PRO A 123 -0.72 1.28 -26.77
C PRO A 123 0.31 1.72 -27.84
N GLU A 124 0.21 1.17 -29.06
CA GLU A 124 1.17 1.39 -30.16
C GLU A 124 1.35 2.87 -30.56
N ASP A 125 0.33 3.69 -30.35
CA ASP A 125 0.32 5.12 -30.67
C ASP A 125 0.80 6.02 -29.52
N MET A 126 1.27 5.43 -28.40
CA MET A 126 1.72 6.14 -27.22
C MET A 126 3.21 5.90 -26.93
N THR A 127 3.89 6.97 -26.51
CA THR A 127 5.31 6.94 -26.10
C THR A 127 5.48 7.58 -24.72
N GLY A 128 6.52 7.18 -24.00
CA GLY A 128 6.76 7.62 -22.62
C GLY A 128 7.66 6.63 -21.88
N SER A 129 7.72 6.79 -20.55
CA SER A 129 8.26 5.81 -19.61
C SER A 129 7.11 5.19 -18.83
N ASP A 130 7.12 3.87 -18.67
CA ASP A 130 6.22 3.16 -17.75
C ASP A 130 6.97 2.57 -16.54
N GLY A 131 8.26 2.88 -16.40
CA GLY A 131 9.09 2.46 -15.27
C GLY A 131 9.40 0.96 -15.20
N TRP A 132 8.88 0.14 -16.11
CA TRP A 132 9.14 -1.29 -16.11
C TRP A 132 10.58 -1.61 -16.53
N ASP A 133 11.05 -2.80 -16.12
CA ASP A 133 12.43 -3.28 -16.36
C ASP A 133 13.55 -2.45 -15.70
N ALA A 134 13.21 -1.33 -15.06
CA ALA A 134 14.16 -0.54 -14.29
C ALA A 134 14.72 -1.35 -13.10
N LYS A 135 15.99 -1.06 -12.78
CA LYS A 135 16.69 -1.70 -11.66
C LYS A 135 16.63 -0.81 -10.42
N HIS A 136 15.81 -1.24 -9.46
CA HIS A 136 15.62 -0.59 -8.18
C HIS A 136 16.49 -1.22 -7.09
N VAL A 137 16.81 -0.43 -6.05
CA VAL A 137 17.43 -0.92 -4.81
C VAL A 137 16.36 -0.96 -3.74
N CYS A 138 15.81 -2.15 -3.52
CA CYS A 138 14.71 -2.36 -2.57
C CYS A 138 15.24 -2.92 -1.24
N LYS A 139 14.49 -2.67 -0.16
CA LYS A 139 14.58 -3.46 1.06
C LYS A 139 14.12 -4.90 0.77
N ASP A 140 14.66 -5.87 1.48
CA ASP A 140 14.18 -7.25 1.40
C ASP A 140 12.76 -7.33 1.96
N TYR A 141 11.79 -7.55 1.07
CA TYR A 141 10.38 -7.58 1.42
C TYR A 141 10.03 -8.74 2.35
N GLY A 142 10.70 -9.89 2.21
CA GLY A 142 10.49 -11.04 3.07
C GLY A 142 10.92 -10.74 4.50
N GLN A 143 12.06 -10.07 4.68
CA GLN A 143 12.51 -9.63 6.01
C GLN A 143 11.57 -8.61 6.64
N ILE A 144 11.03 -7.67 5.85
CA ILE A 144 10.03 -6.72 6.35
C ILE A 144 8.79 -7.49 6.83
N MET A 145 8.24 -8.38 6.00
CA MET A 145 7.05 -9.16 6.33
C MET A 145 7.25 -10.00 7.60
N SER A 146 8.38 -10.72 7.71
CA SER A 146 8.69 -11.53 8.89
C SER A 146 8.81 -10.69 10.16
N TYR A 147 9.48 -9.53 10.10
CA TYR A 147 9.63 -8.65 11.26
C TYR A 147 8.28 -8.09 11.73
N LEU A 148 7.46 -7.62 10.79
CA LEU A 148 6.16 -7.03 11.13
C LEU A 148 5.19 -8.08 11.67
N ASP A 149 5.19 -9.29 11.13
CA ASP A 149 4.39 -10.39 11.66
C ASP A 149 4.83 -10.77 13.07
N GLU A 150 6.13 -10.82 13.36
CA GLU A 150 6.66 -11.10 14.71
C GLU A 150 6.25 -10.02 15.74
N LYS A 151 6.23 -8.74 15.34
CA LYS A 151 5.96 -7.60 16.24
C LYS A 151 4.51 -7.13 16.25
N ARG A 152 3.61 -7.83 15.55
CA ARG A 152 2.24 -7.39 15.33
C ARG A 152 1.49 -7.12 16.64
N ALA A 153 0.68 -6.08 16.64
CA ALA A 153 -0.14 -5.68 17.77
C ALA A 153 -1.48 -6.42 17.84
N ASN A 154 -1.92 -7.02 16.73
CA ASN A 154 -3.17 -7.76 16.60
C ASN A 154 -3.09 -8.79 15.44
N ASP A 155 -4.14 -9.59 15.27
CA ASP A 155 -4.26 -10.60 14.21
C ASP A 155 -5.34 -10.23 13.16
N GLU A 156 -5.70 -8.95 13.03
CA GLU A 156 -6.73 -8.53 12.09
C GLU A 156 -6.32 -8.78 10.63
N ILE A 157 -7.30 -9.14 9.80
CA ILE A 157 -7.12 -9.40 8.36
C ILE A 157 -8.14 -8.57 7.60
N TRP A 158 -7.74 -7.38 7.19
CA TRP A 158 -8.53 -6.50 6.32
C TRP A 158 -7.59 -5.65 5.46
N ILE A 159 -8.04 -5.20 4.30
CA ILE A 159 -7.34 -4.15 3.54
C ILE A 159 -8.37 -3.28 2.83
#